data_AF-A0A2N0S1L6-F1
#
_entry.id   AF-A0A2N0S1L6-F1
#
_cell.length_a   1.000
_cell.length_b   1.000
_cell.length_c   1.000
_cell.angle_alpha   90.00
_cell.angle_beta   90.00
_cell.angle_gamma   90.00
#
_symmetry.space_group_name_H-M   'P 1'
#
loop_
_entity.id
_entity.type
_entity.pdbx_description
1 polymer ?
#
loop_
_entity_poly.entity_id
_entity_poly.type
_entity_poly.pdbx_seq_one_letter_code
_entity_poly.pdbx_strand_id
1 'polypeptide(L)'
;MIDTSMISVEDKHLQTIGLSKGYGEWQIVAEILACSDENMRQARVARDQTIYVVRIISIYVTFYKAVISASYLIELGEGLPQEQSVVILRWPGENILEAGLKP
;
A
#
# COMPACT_ATOMS: atom_id res chain seq x y z
N MET A 1 4.48 8.06 -18.64
CA MET A 1 3.93 8.92 -17.59
C MET A 1 3.62 8.01 -16.42
N ILE A 2 4.17 8.26 -15.23
CA ILE A 2 3.95 7.41 -14.05
C ILE A 2 2.73 7.97 -13.34
N ASP A 3 1.67 7.18 -13.22
CA ASP A 3 0.47 7.59 -12.52
C ASP A 3 0.77 7.55 -11.00
N THR A 4 0.48 8.64 -10.30
CA THR A 4 0.82 8.80 -8.87
C THR A 4 -0.44 9.09 -8.08
N SER A 5 -0.69 8.27 -7.05
CA SER A 5 -1.85 8.41 -6.16
C SER A 5 -1.42 8.44 -4.70
N MET A 6 -2.25 9.07 -3.87
CA MET A 6 -2.03 9.13 -2.43
C MET A 6 -3.29 8.72 -1.68
N ILE A 7 -3.12 7.85 -0.67
CA ILE A 7 -4.17 7.41 0.24
C ILE A 7 -3.84 7.96 1.64
N SER A 8 -4.86 8.46 2.34
CA SER A 8 -4.74 8.87 3.75
C SER A 8 -5.65 8.00 4.59
N VAL A 9 -5.07 7.30 5.56
CA VAL A 9 -5.76 6.38 6.47
C VAL A 9 -5.66 6.91 7.88
N GLU A 10 -6.78 7.34 8.43
CA GLU A 10 -6.87 7.74 9.84
C GLU A 10 -7.51 6.60 10.64
N ASP A 11 -6.76 6.03 11.57
CA ASP A 11 -7.26 4.96 12.43
C ASP A 11 -7.57 5.50 13.82
N LYS A 12 -8.87 5.72 14.09
CA LYS A 12 -9.36 6.20 15.39
C LYS A 12 -9.52 5.07 16.43
N HIS A 13 -9.42 3.80 16.03
CA HIS A 13 -9.76 2.68 16.89
C HIS A 13 -8.64 1.62 16.92
N LEU A 14 -7.85 1.63 18.01
CA LEU A 14 -6.72 0.72 18.27
C LEU A 14 -7.09 -0.78 18.30
N GLN A 15 -8.36 -1.17 18.14
CA GLN A 15 -8.84 -2.55 18.24
C GLN A 15 -8.39 -3.46 17.07
N THR A 16 -7.90 -2.86 15.99
CA THR A 16 -7.33 -3.57 14.82
C THR A 16 -5.82 -3.82 14.98
N ILE A 17 -5.20 -3.22 16.01
CA ILE A 17 -3.76 -3.18 16.23
C ILE A 17 -3.36 -4.35 17.13
N GLY A 18 -3.44 -5.56 16.60
CA GLY A 18 -2.92 -6.77 17.25
C GLY A 18 -1.83 -7.42 16.41
N LEU A 19 -0.83 -8.03 17.05
CA LEU A 19 0.22 -8.81 16.38
C LEU A 19 -0.39 -9.91 15.49
N SER A 20 -1.49 -10.52 15.93
CA SER A 20 -2.26 -11.52 15.18
C SER A 20 -3.01 -10.97 13.96
N LYS A 21 -3.18 -9.64 13.86
CA LYS A 21 -3.85 -8.95 12.74
C LYS A 21 -2.86 -8.18 11.85
N GLY A 22 -1.56 -8.40 12.03
CA GLY A 22 -0.52 -7.69 11.29
C GLY A 22 -0.56 -6.17 11.52
N TYR A 23 -0.97 -5.72 12.70
CA TYR A 23 -1.02 -4.28 13.06
C TYR A 23 -1.84 -3.37 12.11
N GLY A 24 -2.76 -3.93 11.33
CA GLY A 24 -3.50 -3.18 10.30
C GLY A 24 -2.76 -3.03 8.97
N GLU A 25 -1.58 -3.63 8.80
CA GLU A 25 -0.81 -3.56 7.56
C GLU A 25 -1.53 -4.28 6.41
N TRP A 26 -2.28 -5.36 6.69
CA TRP A 26 -3.14 -6.00 5.68
C TRP A 26 -4.21 -5.05 5.12
N GLN A 27 -4.72 -4.14 5.93
CA GLN A 27 -5.64 -3.11 5.45
C GLN A 27 -4.91 -2.14 4.51
N ILE A 28 -3.70 -1.71 4.85
CA ILE A 28 -2.88 -0.86 3.98
C ILE A 28 -2.59 -1.56 2.64
N VAL A 29 -2.24 -2.85 2.65
CA VAL A 29 -2.05 -3.65 1.44
C VAL A 29 -3.31 -3.66 0.59
N ALA A 30 -4.47 -3.95 1.20
CA ALA A 30 -5.74 -4.00 0.50
C ALA A 30 -6.12 -2.64 -0.12
N GLU A 31 -5.90 -1.54 0.60
CA GLU A 31 -6.18 -0.18 0.11
C GLU A 31 -5.25 0.22 -1.04
N ILE A 32 -3.96 -0.15 -0.98
CA ILE A 32 -3.01 0.05 -2.08
C ILE A 32 -3.50 -0.68 -3.35
N LEU A 33 -3.91 -1.95 -3.22
CA LEU A 33 -4.40 -2.73 -4.35
C LEU A 33 -5.73 -2.17 -4.89
N ALA A 34 -6.68 -1.81 -4.02
CA ALA A 34 -7.96 -1.23 -4.42
C ALA A 34 -7.79 0.11 -5.14
N CYS A 35 -6.88 0.97 -4.66
CA CYS A 35 -6.56 2.22 -5.33
C CYS A 35 -5.95 1.97 -6.72
N SER A 36 -5.10 0.93 -6.85
CA SER A 36 -4.49 0.59 -8.13
C SER A 36 -5.48 0.08 -9.17
N ASP A 37 -6.46 -0.72 -8.74
CA ASP A 37 -7.56 -1.21 -9.56
C ASP A 37 -8.47 -0.05 -9.99
N GLU A 38 -8.84 0.84 -9.06
CA GLU A 38 -9.66 2.00 -9.38
C GLU A 38 -8.98 2.92 -10.40
N ASN A 39 -7.68 3.20 -10.23
CA ASN A 39 -6.89 3.95 -11.21
C ASN A 39 -6.90 3.28 -12.59
N MET A 40 -6.68 1.96 -12.65
CA MET A 40 -6.71 1.19 -13.89
C MET A 40 -8.10 1.26 -14.56
N ARG A 41 -9.18 1.13 -13.78
CA ARG A 41 -10.56 1.19 -14.28
C ARG A 41 -10.92 2.56 -14.81
N GLN A 42 -10.48 3.63 -14.14
CA GLN A 42 -10.67 5.01 -14.62
C GLN A 42 -9.89 5.28 -15.90
N ALA A 43 -8.63 4.84 -15.97
CA ALA A 43 -7.78 4.97 -17.15
C ALA A 43 -8.18 4.03 -18.30
N ARG A 44 -8.92 2.95 -17.99
CA ARG A 44 -9.25 1.83 -18.89
C ARG A 44 -8.02 1.12 -19.48
N VAL A 45 -6.88 1.21 -18.79
CA VAL A 45 -5.62 0.62 -19.23
C VAL A 45 -4.72 0.36 -18.01
N ALA A 46 -4.02 -0.77 -18.01
CA ALA A 46 -3.00 -1.06 -17.01
C ALA A 46 -1.75 -0.22 -17.28
N ARG A 47 -1.26 0.46 -16.25
CA ARG A 47 -0.05 1.32 -16.28
C ARG A 47 0.73 1.13 -15.00
N ASP A 48 2.01 1.44 -15.07
CA ASP A 48 2.84 1.51 -13.88
C ASP A 48 2.37 2.67 -13.00
N GLN A 49 2.16 2.37 -11.72
CA GLN A 49 1.61 3.31 -10.76
C GLN A 49 2.50 3.37 -9.52
N THR A 50 2.67 4.56 -8.96
CA THR A 50 3.25 4.73 -7.64
C THR A 50 2.16 5.17 -6.67
N ILE A 51 1.95 4.36 -5.63
CA ILE A 51 0.95 4.64 -4.60
C ILE A 51 1.67 4.98 -3.30
N TYR A 52 1.36 6.15 -2.76
CA TYR A 52 1.78 6.58 -1.44
C TYR A 52 0.63 6.41 -0.45
N VAL A 53 0.92 5.94 0.76
CA VAL A 53 -0.07 5.89 1.85
C VAL A 53 0.47 6.60 3.07
N VAL A 54 -0.36 7.43 3.69
CA VAL A 54 -0.10 8.00 5.01
C VAL A 54 -1.07 7.38 5.98
N ARG A 55 -0.57 6.67 6.98
CA ARG A 55 -1.34 6.13 8.09
C ARG A 55 -1.10 6.97 9.34
N ILE A 56 -2.18 7.47 9.93
CA ILE A 56 -2.15 8.29 11.14
C ILE A 56 -2.87 7.53 12.25
N ILE A 57 -2.15 7.22 13.33
CA ILE A 57 -2.68 6.61 14.55
C ILE A 57 -2.33 7.53 15.71
N SER A 58 -3.31 8.32 16.17
CA SER A 58 -3.07 9.36 17.18
C SER A 58 -1.95 10.31 16.70
N ILE A 59 -0.81 10.36 17.39
CA ILE A 59 0.35 11.20 17.05
C ILE A 59 1.37 10.50 16.15
N TYR A 60 1.20 9.21 15.89
CA TYR A 60 2.15 8.42 15.10
C TYR A 60 1.75 8.45 13.63
N VAL A 61 2.70 8.84 12.79
CA VAL A 61 2.54 8.84 11.33
C VAL A 61 3.45 7.77 10.75
N THR A 62 2.87 6.84 10.00
CA THR A 62 3.60 5.87 9.18
C THR A 62 3.29 6.15 7.73
N PHE A 63 4.29 6.02 6.88
CA PHE A 63 4.17 6.21 5.46
C PHE A 63 4.52 4.93 4.73
N TYR A 64 3.88 4.73 3.59
CA TYR A 64 4.10 3.60 2.71
C TYR A 64 4.26 4.07 1.27
N LYS A 65 5.02 3.30 0.49
CA LYS A 65 5.19 3.48 -0.95
C LYS A 65 5.16 2.11 -1.61
N ALA A 66 4.28 1.96 -2.58
CA ALA A 66 4.26 0.81 -3.47
C ALA A 66 4.48 1.29 -4.90
N VAL A 67 5.30 0.56 -5.65
CA VAL A 67 5.35 0.68 -7.11
C VAL A 67 4.66 -0.56 -7.66
N ILE A 68 3.55 -0.36 -8.35
CA ILE A 68 2.75 -1.43 -8.93
C ILE A 68 2.95 -1.37 -10.44
N SER A 69 3.52 -2.43 -11.00
CA SER A 69 3.70 -2.52 -12.45
C SER A 69 2.39 -2.84 -13.15
N ALA A 70 2.28 -2.41 -14.41
CA ALA A 70 1.18 -2.81 -15.27
C ALA A 70 1.11 -4.35 -15.41
N SER A 71 2.27 -5.01 -15.48
CA SER A 71 2.37 -6.48 -15.54
C SER A 71 1.74 -7.15 -14.33
N TYR A 72 1.98 -6.62 -13.12
CA TYR A 72 1.38 -7.15 -11.91
C TYR A 72 -0.15 -7.05 -11.92
N LEU A 73 -0.70 -5.92 -12.39
CA LEU A 73 -2.15 -5.72 -12.49
C LEU A 73 -2.81 -6.66 -13.50
N ILE A 74 -2.11 -6.94 -14.61
CA ILE A 74 -2.58 -7.90 -15.62
C ILE A 74 -2.63 -9.31 -15.02
N GLU A 75 -1.55 -9.77 -14.37
CA GLU A 75 -1.55 -11.07 -13.69
C GLU A 75 -2.63 -11.17 -12.62
N LEU A 76 -2.80 -10.11 -11.82
CA LEU A 76 -3.82 -10.06 -10.77
C LEU A 76 -5.25 -10.18 -11.33
N GLY A 77 -5.50 -9.65 -12.53
CA GLY A 77 -6.77 -9.78 -13.22
C GLY A 77 -7.04 -11.19 -13.76
N GLU A 78 -5.99 -11.95 -14.07
CA GLU A 78 -6.07 -13.35 -14.53
C GLU A 78 -6.09 -14.36 -13.37
N GLY A 79 -5.66 -13.95 -12.17
CA GLY A 79 -5.66 -14.78 -10.97
C GLY A 79 -4.65 -14.31 -9.94
N LEU A 80 -4.12 -15.24 -9.15
CA LEU A 80 -3.07 -14.93 -8.18
C LEU A 80 -1.73 -14.74 -8.92
N PRO A 81 -1.04 -13.58 -8.78
CA PRO A 81 0.25 -13.34 -9.43
C PRO A 81 1.29 -14.42 -9.09
N GLN A 82 2.06 -14.85 -10.09
CA GLN A 82 3.07 -15.90 -9.94
C GLN A 82 4.47 -15.40 -10.28
N GLU A 83 4.60 -14.48 -11.25
CA GLU A 83 5.90 -13.96 -11.67
C GLU A 83 6.15 -12.57 -11.09
N GLN A 84 5.13 -11.71 -11.11
CA GLN A 84 5.24 -10.37 -10.56
C GLN A 84 4.95 -10.35 -9.06
N SER A 85 5.68 -9.49 -8.34
CA SER A 85 5.42 -9.20 -6.93
C SER A 85 5.50 -7.70 -6.67
N VAL A 86 4.79 -7.23 -5.67
CA VAL A 86 4.81 -5.84 -5.22
C VAL A 86 5.51 -5.77 -3.88
N VAL A 87 6.51 -4.90 -3.79
CA VAL A 87 7.18 -4.56 -2.54
C VAL A 87 6.61 -3.24 -2.03
N ILE A 88 6.20 -3.21 -0.76
CA ILE A 88 5.64 -2.04 -0.10
C ILE A 88 6.66 -1.53 0.90
N LEU A 89 7.31 -0.42 0.54
CA LEU A 89 8.26 0.23 1.43
C LEU A 89 7.50 0.93 2.56
N ARG A 90 8.00 0.83 3.79
CA ARG A 90 7.42 1.41 5.00
C ARG A 90 8.42 2.30 5.73
N TRP A 91 7.99 3.48 6.17
CA TRP A 91 8.80 4.35 7.03
C TRP A 91 7.96 5.08 8.11
N PRO A 92 8.47 5.18 9.35
CA PRO A 92 9.66 4.51 9.87
C PRO A 92 9.45 2.98 9.88
N GLY A 93 10.50 2.20 9.63
CA GLY A 93 10.43 0.75 9.41
C GLY A 93 9.98 -0.03 10.65
N GLU A 94 10.09 0.58 11.82
CA GLU A 94 9.44 0.18 13.08
C GLU A 94 8.76 1.39 13.71
N ASN A 95 7.83 1.17 14.64
CA ASN A 95 7.15 2.24 15.37
C ASN A 95 8.02 2.80 16.50
N ILE A 96 9.27 3.14 16.18
CA ILE A 96 10.23 3.80 17.08
C ILE A 96 10.84 4.99 16.36
N LEU A 97 11.23 6.03 17.11
CA LEU A 97 11.74 7.29 16.57
C LEU A 97 13.01 7.13 15.73
N GLU A 98 13.78 6.06 15.95
CA GLU A 98 15.10 5.82 15.38
C GLU A 98 15.09 4.93 14.13
N ALA A 99 13.93 4.40 13.72
CA ALA A 99 13.86 3.44 12.63
C ALA A 99 13.84 4.10 11.23
N GLY A 100 14.71 3.60 10.34
CA GLY A 100 14.82 4.03 8.94
C GLY A 100 13.83 3.32 7.99
N LEU A 101 14.05 3.44 6.68
CA LEU A 101 13.23 2.81 5.64
C LEU A 101 13.37 1.27 5.68
N LYS A 102 12.25 0.53 5.64
CA LYS A 102 12.26 -0.94 5.45
C LYS A 102 11.50 -1.33 4.17
N PRO A 103 12.05 -2.26 3.36
CA PRO A 103 11.37 -2.88 2.24
C PRO A 103 10.42 -4.01 2.64
#